data_AF-K0ESY0-F1
#
_entry.id   AF-K0ESY0-F1
#
_cell.length_a   1.000
_cell.length_b   1.000
_cell.length_c   1.000
_cell.angle_alpha   90.00
_cell.angle_beta   90.00
_cell.angle_gamma   90.00
#
_symmetry.space_group_name_H-M   'P 1'
#
loop_
_entity.id
_entity.type
_entity.pdbx_description
1 polymer ?
#
loop_
_entity_poly.entity_id
_entity_poly.type
_entity_poly.pdbx_seq_one_letter_code
_entity_poly.pdbx_strand_id
1 'polypeptide(L)'
;MTRRAALAAAVIVSTLLLPACGPDTNDAEPAPSAHSMRELCAYPQAFLTQWYKVTAFDVTVKPATRKDGNVERFGGCLYQNADTTPANIDVLPTRYVGGVSLGFDDGRNVLGSADGRSDRPRTVQGVPVTATLAPKTADGAQYLTLSAVLDGWRGELEIYVKDENAPQIDGAAQLVVEMIQDLRG
;
A
#
# COMPACT_ATOMS: atom_id res chain seq x y z
N MET A 1 -3.07 -35.90 80.72
CA MET A 1 -4.01 -36.47 79.74
C MET A 1 -3.85 -35.71 78.44
N THR A 2 -3.57 -36.44 77.34
CA THR A 2 -3.91 -36.13 75.92
C THR A 2 -3.68 -34.70 75.39
N ARG A 3 -3.06 -34.41 74.23
CA ARG A 3 -2.64 -35.16 73.04
C ARG A 3 -2.15 -34.10 72.03
N ARG A 4 -1.08 -34.40 71.27
CA ARG A 4 -0.89 -34.10 69.81
C ARG A 4 -0.79 -32.60 69.43
N ALA A 5 -0.16 -32.14 68.34
CA ALA A 5 0.41 -32.71 67.11
C ALA A 5 1.37 -31.62 66.54
N ALA A 6 2.55 -31.95 66.02
CA ALA A 6 2.84 -32.32 64.62
C ALA A 6 3.04 -31.13 63.65
N LEU A 7 4.33 -30.85 63.39
CA LEU A 7 5.03 -30.53 62.14
C LEU A 7 4.23 -30.39 60.81
N ALA A 8 4.53 -29.34 60.04
CA ALA A 8 4.63 -29.33 58.57
C ALA A 8 5.32 -28.02 58.13
N ALA A 9 6.56 -28.06 57.61
CA ALA A 9 6.94 -28.25 56.20
C ALA A 9 7.28 -26.90 55.54
N ALA A 10 8.58 -26.65 55.38
CA ALA A 10 9.13 -25.50 54.68
C ALA A 10 9.05 -25.71 53.16
N VAL A 11 8.49 -24.72 52.46
CA VAL A 11 8.42 -24.64 51.00
C VAL A 11 9.67 -23.93 50.49
N ILE A 12 10.48 -24.63 49.70
CA ILE A 12 11.61 -24.05 48.95
C ILE A 12 11.07 -23.59 47.59
N VAL A 13 11.08 -22.28 47.36
CA VAL A 13 10.75 -21.66 46.06
C VAL A 13 12.04 -21.55 45.26
N SER A 14 12.20 -22.44 44.27
CA SER A 14 13.26 -22.38 43.28
C SER A 14 12.95 -21.27 42.26
N THR A 15 13.67 -20.16 42.35
CA THR A 15 13.72 -19.12 41.31
C THR A 15 14.50 -19.65 40.10
N LEU A 16 13.77 -20.21 39.13
CA LEU A 16 14.30 -20.49 37.80
C LEU A 16 14.50 -19.16 37.06
N LEU A 17 15.76 -18.77 36.94
CA LEU A 17 16.27 -17.80 35.98
C LEU A 17 15.86 -18.26 34.56
N LEU A 18 14.75 -17.73 34.04
CA LEU A 18 14.47 -17.77 32.62
C LEU A 18 15.42 -16.78 31.95
N PRO A 19 16.34 -17.21 31.07
CA PRO A 19 17.01 -16.27 30.19
C PRO A 19 15.93 -15.61 29.35
N ALA A 20 15.87 -14.28 29.44
CA ALA A 20 15.08 -13.47 28.54
C ALA A 20 15.61 -13.67 27.11
N CYS A 21 15.06 -14.65 26.40
CA CYS A 21 14.94 -14.56 24.95
C CYS A 21 13.99 -13.40 24.69
N GLY A 22 14.54 -12.18 24.65
CA GLY A 22 13.92 -11.14 23.85
C GLY A 22 13.87 -11.67 22.42
N PRO A 23 12.76 -11.50 21.69
CA PRO A 23 12.79 -11.76 20.27
C PRO A 23 13.87 -10.85 19.69
N ASP A 24 14.96 -11.44 19.19
CA ASP A 24 15.81 -10.77 18.23
C ASP A 24 14.85 -10.34 17.12
N THR A 25 14.53 -9.05 17.08
CA THR A 25 14.03 -8.40 15.88
C THR A 25 15.20 -8.34 14.90
N ASN A 26 15.66 -9.52 14.46
CA ASN A 26 16.23 -9.64 13.14
C ASN A 26 15.02 -9.35 12.24
N ASP A 27 14.91 -8.10 11.79
CA ASP A 27 14.01 -7.70 10.73
C ASP A 27 14.35 -8.55 9.51
N ALA A 28 13.78 -9.75 9.46
CA ALA A 28 13.95 -10.67 8.36
C ALA A 28 13.38 -9.94 7.15
N GLU A 29 14.27 -9.62 6.20
CA GLU A 29 13.86 -9.00 4.95
C GLU A 29 12.74 -9.86 4.34
N PRO A 30 11.57 -9.27 4.00
CA PRO A 30 10.46 -10.05 3.48
C PRO A 30 10.86 -10.81 2.21
N ALA A 31 10.28 -11.99 2.04
CA ALA A 31 10.55 -12.82 0.87
C ALA A 31 10.27 -12.03 -0.43
N PRO A 32 11.08 -12.22 -1.49
CA PRO A 32 10.80 -11.62 -2.79
C PRO A 32 9.41 -12.03 -3.31
N SER A 33 8.70 -11.08 -3.93
CA SER A 33 7.41 -11.35 -4.59
C SER A 33 7.54 -12.44 -5.65
N ALA A 34 6.52 -13.29 -5.78
CA ALA A 34 6.39 -14.21 -6.91
C ALA A 34 5.97 -13.50 -8.22
N HIS A 35 5.54 -12.23 -8.14
CA HIS A 35 5.09 -11.45 -9.29
C HIS A 35 6.16 -10.47 -9.78
N SER A 36 6.23 -10.31 -11.10
CA SER A 36 6.99 -9.23 -11.71
C SER A 36 6.27 -7.90 -11.54
N MET A 37 7.03 -6.79 -11.52
CA MET A 37 6.45 -5.44 -11.49
C MET A 37 5.49 -5.21 -12.68
N ARG A 38 5.76 -5.83 -13.83
CA ARG A 38 4.87 -5.73 -15.00
C ARG A 38 3.51 -6.40 -14.77
N GLU A 39 3.47 -7.54 -14.10
CA GLU A 39 2.22 -8.22 -13.74
C GLU A 39 1.42 -7.40 -12.73
N LEU A 40 2.08 -6.90 -11.68
CA LEU A 40 1.44 -6.05 -10.68
C LEU A 40 0.88 -4.75 -11.31
N CYS A 41 1.58 -4.18 -12.28
CA CYS A 41 1.10 -2.99 -12.99
C CYS A 41 -0.08 -3.23 -13.95
N ALA A 42 -0.44 -4.48 -14.26
CA ALA A 42 -1.64 -4.76 -15.05
C ALA A 42 -2.93 -4.45 -14.28
N TYR A 43 -2.88 -4.52 -12.95
CA TYR A 43 -4.03 -4.35 -12.06
C TYR A 43 -4.60 -2.92 -12.13
N PRO A 44 -3.80 -1.86 -11.92
CA PRO A 44 -4.27 -0.50 -12.11
C PRO A 44 -4.61 -0.20 -13.56
N GLN A 45 -3.89 -0.75 -14.54
CA GLN A 45 -4.23 -0.51 -15.94
C GLN A 45 -5.66 -0.94 -16.26
N ALA A 46 -6.08 -2.12 -15.82
CA ALA A 46 -7.45 -2.62 -16.00
C ALA A 46 -8.48 -1.74 -15.28
N PHE A 47 -8.20 -1.35 -14.04
CA PHE A 47 -9.06 -0.47 -13.25
C PHE A 47 -9.22 0.92 -13.89
N LEU A 48 -8.11 1.55 -14.31
CA LEU A 48 -8.10 2.87 -14.94
C LEU A 48 -8.77 2.83 -16.33
N THR A 49 -8.61 1.74 -17.08
CA THR A 49 -9.36 1.49 -18.34
C THR A 49 -10.86 1.52 -18.07
N GLN A 50 -11.33 0.81 -17.04
CA GLN A 50 -12.75 0.74 -16.73
C GLN A 50 -13.31 2.09 -16.25
N TRP A 51 -12.57 2.79 -15.39
CA TRP A 51 -13.01 4.04 -14.78
C TRP A 51 -12.99 5.19 -15.80
N TYR A 52 -11.84 5.44 -16.43
CA TYR A 52 -11.66 6.59 -17.33
C TYR A 52 -11.99 6.29 -18.79
N LYS A 53 -12.35 5.05 -19.14
CA LYS A 53 -12.62 4.63 -20.52
C LYS A 53 -11.43 4.84 -21.46
N VAL A 54 -10.21 4.89 -20.92
CA VAL A 54 -8.97 4.98 -21.70
C VAL A 54 -8.71 3.63 -22.35
N THR A 55 -8.65 3.60 -23.67
CA THR A 55 -8.48 2.37 -24.47
C THR A 55 -7.03 2.06 -24.81
N ALA A 56 -6.13 3.04 -24.67
CA ALA A 56 -4.71 2.90 -24.96
C ALA A 56 -3.87 3.63 -23.90
N PHE A 57 -2.93 2.91 -23.30
CA PHE A 57 -1.99 3.47 -22.34
C PHE A 57 -0.55 3.40 -22.86
N ASP A 58 0.20 4.46 -22.60
CA ASP A 58 1.65 4.38 -22.52
C ASP A 58 2.01 4.13 -21.04
N VAL A 59 2.58 2.95 -20.76
CA VAL A 59 2.86 2.48 -19.40
C VAL A 59 4.37 2.50 -19.19
N THR A 60 4.83 3.47 -18.41
CA THR A 60 6.23 3.51 -17.98
C THR A 60 6.39 2.66 -16.72
N VAL A 61 6.96 1.47 -16.87
CA VAL A 61 7.33 0.60 -15.76
C VAL A 61 8.65 1.09 -15.17
N LYS A 62 8.65 1.48 -13.90
CA LYS A 62 9.87 1.73 -13.12
C LYS A 62 10.18 0.46 -12.33
N PRO A 63 11.13 -0.37 -12.78
CA PRO A 63 11.50 -1.55 -12.04
C PRO A 63 12.08 -1.12 -10.69
N ALA A 64 11.79 -1.90 -9.67
CA ALA A 64 12.51 -1.82 -8.43
C ALA A 64 13.85 -2.56 -8.62
N THR A 65 14.97 -1.84 -8.72
CA THR A 65 16.31 -2.41 -8.90
C THR A 65 17.15 -2.51 -7.60
N ARG A 66 17.19 -3.64 -6.89
CA ARG A 66 18.31 -3.89 -5.95
C ARG A 66 19.58 -4.21 -6.72
N LYS A 67 20.73 -3.92 -6.09
CA LYS A 67 22.08 -4.32 -6.56
C LYS A 67 22.23 -5.83 -6.84
N ASP A 68 21.31 -6.67 -6.36
CA ASP A 68 21.33 -8.13 -6.47
C ASP A 68 20.19 -8.73 -7.33
N GLY A 69 19.31 -7.90 -7.93
CA GLY A 69 18.24 -8.36 -8.82
C GLY A 69 16.85 -8.54 -8.19
N ASN A 70 16.63 -8.14 -6.93
CA ASN A 70 15.30 -8.08 -6.28
C ASN A 70 14.78 -6.63 -6.13
N VAL A 71 13.53 -6.43 -5.70
CA VAL A 71 12.85 -5.12 -5.61
C VAL A 71 13.63 -4.10 -4.74
N GLU A 72 14.14 -2.99 -5.33
CA GLU A 72 14.54 -1.77 -4.58
C GLU A 72 13.35 -1.24 -3.77
N ARG A 73 13.61 -0.40 -2.76
CA ARG A 73 12.59 0.06 -1.79
C ARG A 73 11.23 0.41 -2.39
N PHE A 74 11.19 0.94 -3.62
CA PHE A 74 9.97 1.12 -4.39
C PHE A 74 10.18 0.82 -5.88
N GLY A 75 9.18 0.24 -6.52
CA GLY A 75 8.98 0.25 -7.97
C GLY A 75 7.53 0.62 -8.28
N GLY A 76 7.14 0.56 -9.55
CA GLY A 76 5.76 0.82 -9.93
C GLY A 76 5.57 1.24 -11.37
N CYS A 77 4.47 1.91 -11.66
CA CYS A 77 4.10 2.31 -13.00
C CYS A 77 3.46 3.69 -13.07
N LEU A 78 3.72 4.39 -14.17
CA LEU A 78 3.01 5.61 -14.56
C LEU A 78 2.14 5.30 -15.76
N TYR A 79 0.88 5.73 -15.70
CA TYR A 79 -0.12 5.48 -16.74
C TYR A 79 -0.42 6.78 -17.45
N GLN A 80 -0.14 6.82 -18.75
CA GLN A 80 -0.47 7.95 -19.60
C GLN A 80 -1.46 7.53 -20.68
N ASN A 81 -2.48 8.35 -20.94
CA ASN A 81 -3.39 8.17 -22.05
C ASN A 81 -2.60 8.34 -23.36
N ALA A 82 -2.48 7.25 -24.12
CA ALA A 82 -1.82 7.24 -25.42
C ALA A 82 -2.75 7.70 -26.54
N ASP A 83 -4.05 7.76 -26.31
CA ASP A 83 -5.01 8.30 -27.27
C ASP A 83 -4.97 9.83 -27.25
N THR A 84 -4.50 10.40 -28.35
CA THR A 84 -4.35 11.84 -28.54
C THR A 84 -5.50 12.45 -29.33
N THR A 85 -6.57 11.69 -29.59
CA THR A 85 -7.74 12.19 -30.31
C THR A 85 -8.49 13.21 -29.44
N PRO A 86 -9.07 14.27 -30.03
CA PRO A 86 -9.78 15.29 -29.27
C PRO A 86 -10.87 14.75 -28.32
N ALA A 87 -11.56 13.67 -28.73
CA ALA A 87 -12.60 13.04 -27.92
C ALA A 87 -12.10 12.47 -26.57
N ASN A 88 -10.82 12.15 -26.47
CA ASN A 88 -10.22 11.55 -25.27
C ASN A 88 -9.32 12.53 -24.48
N ILE A 89 -9.09 13.74 -25.01
CA ILE A 89 -8.40 14.81 -24.27
C ILE A 89 -9.34 15.43 -23.22
N ASP A 90 -10.66 15.43 -23.45
CA ASP A 90 -11.61 16.05 -22.51
C ASP A 90 -11.88 15.21 -21.25
N VAL A 91 -11.47 13.94 -21.22
CA VAL A 91 -11.71 13.04 -20.09
C VAL A 91 -10.80 13.37 -18.91
N LEU A 92 -9.56 13.79 -19.18
CA LEU A 92 -8.54 14.10 -18.18
C LEU A 92 -7.80 15.38 -18.58
N PRO A 93 -7.48 16.28 -17.63
CA PRO A 93 -6.83 17.57 -17.94
C PRO A 93 -5.42 17.39 -18.52
N THR A 94 -4.82 16.22 -18.34
CA THR A 94 -3.48 15.89 -18.81
C THR A 94 -3.49 14.47 -19.36
N ARG A 95 -2.44 14.10 -20.11
CA ARG A 95 -2.25 12.69 -20.48
C ARG A 95 -1.99 11.80 -19.27
N TYR A 96 -1.54 12.33 -18.14
CA TYR A 96 -1.25 11.53 -16.96
C TYR A 96 -2.56 11.12 -16.26
N VAL A 97 -2.82 9.81 -16.26
CA VAL A 97 -4.04 9.20 -15.73
C VAL A 97 -3.89 8.85 -14.25
N GLY A 98 -2.68 8.44 -13.86
CA GLY A 98 -2.38 8.01 -12.51
C GLY A 98 -1.08 7.23 -12.44
N GLY A 99 -0.77 6.74 -11.25
CA GLY A 99 0.47 6.04 -10.97
C GLY A 99 0.32 5.05 -9.84
N VAL A 100 1.20 4.06 -9.82
CA VAL A 100 1.34 3.11 -8.71
C VAL A 100 2.77 3.10 -8.22
N SER A 101 2.91 2.98 -6.90
CA SER A 101 4.17 2.67 -6.24
C SER A 101 3.98 1.49 -5.30
N LEU A 102 4.92 0.55 -5.33
CA LEU A 102 4.90 -0.70 -4.57
C LEU A 102 6.30 -0.95 -4.02
N GLY A 103 6.42 -1.34 -2.76
CA GLY A 103 7.69 -1.71 -2.19
C GLY A 103 7.71 -1.79 -0.66
N PHE A 104 8.89 -1.74 -0.06
CA PHE A 104 9.04 -1.78 1.39
C PHE A 104 8.61 -0.46 2.02
N ASP A 105 7.85 -0.55 3.10
CA ASP A 105 7.47 0.63 3.87
C ASP A 105 8.69 1.23 4.58
N ASP A 106 9.08 2.43 4.19
CA ASP A 106 10.08 3.24 4.90
C ASP A 106 9.46 4.46 5.62
N GLY A 107 8.14 4.44 5.78
CA GLY A 107 7.36 5.49 6.45
C GLY A 107 7.11 6.73 5.59
N ARG A 108 7.46 6.70 4.29
CA ARG A 108 7.25 7.83 3.37
C ARG A 108 6.26 7.48 2.27
N ASN A 109 5.47 8.47 1.86
CA ASN A 109 4.66 8.37 0.66
C ASN A 109 5.53 8.71 -0.57
N VAL A 110 5.38 7.95 -1.66
CA VAL A 110 6.13 8.13 -2.91
C VAL A 110 5.37 9.00 -3.92
N LEU A 111 4.06 8.80 -4.04
CA LEU A 111 3.17 9.50 -4.98
C LEU A 111 2.42 10.68 -4.33
N GLY A 112 2.25 10.66 -3.01
CA GLY A 112 1.45 11.65 -2.29
C GLY A 112 1.98 13.09 -2.42
N SER A 113 1.07 14.06 -2.55
CA SER A 113 1.40 15.50 -2.51
C SER A 113 1.79 15.93 -1.09
N ALA A 114 2.93 16.64 -0.95
CA ALA A 114 3.36 17.23 0.32
C ALA A 114 2.38 18.31 0.84
N ASP A 115 1.65 18.95 -0.06
CA ASP A 115 0.63 19.98 0.25
C ASP A 115 -0.79 19.38 0.31
N GLY A 116 -0.89 18.04 0.28
CA GLY A 116 -2.15 17.34 0.25
C GLY A 116 -2.89 17.40 1.59
N ARG A 117 -4.23 17.32 1.51
CA ARG A 117 -5.10 17.16 2.68
C ARG A 117 -5.48 15.69 2.84
N SER A 118 -5.60 15.21 4.08
CA SER A 118 -6.19 13.89 4.30
C SER A 118 -7.68 13.89 3.93
N ASP A 119 -8.09 12.83 3.24
CA ASP A 119 -9.49 12.48 3.03
C ASP A 119 -9.98 11.53 4.14
N ARG A 120 -11.24 11.11 4.08
CA ARG A 120 -11.84 10.17 5.03
C ARG A 120 -11.03 8.85 5.09
N PRO A 121 -10.85 8.27 6.29
CA PRO A 121 -10.21 6.98 6.43
C PRO A 121 -11.07 5.89 5.78
N ARG A 122 -10.41 4.90 5.18
CA ARG A 122 -11.05 3.69 4.63
C ARG A 122 -10.40 2.46 5.24
N THR A 123 -11.14 1.36 5.28
CA THR A 123 -10.63 0.07 5.71
C THR A 123 -11.07 -0.99 4.70
N VAL A 124 -10.12 -1.77 4.21
CA VAL A 124 -10.36 -2.89 3.28
C VAL A 124 -9.86 -4.15 3.96
N GLN A 125 -10.75 -5.11 4.22
CA GLN A 125 -10.38 -6.39 4.85
C GLN A 125 -9.60 -6.21 6.19
N GLY A 126 -9.88 -5.15 6.94
CA GLY A 126 -9.17 -4.81 8.18
C GLY A 126 -7.87 -4.02 7.97
N VAL A 127 -7.39 -3.86 6.74
CA VAL A 127 -6.22 -3.06 6.39
C VAL A 127 -6.62 -1.58 6.28
N PRO A 128 -5.99 -0.67 7.03
CA PRO A 128 -6.26 0.76 6.92
C PRO A 128 -5.72 1.30 5.59
N VAL A 129 -6.57 2.02 4.86
CA VAL A 129 -6.21 2.74 3.63
C VAL A 129 -6.33 4.24 3.90
N THR A 130 -5.19 4.91 3.85
CA THR A 130 -5.12 6.37 3.94
C THR A 130 -5.32 6.99 2.57
N ALA A 131 -5.87 8.19 2.54
CA ALA A 131 -6.24 8.89 1.33
C ALA A 131 -5.76 10.34 1.45
N THR A 132 -4.96 10.81 0.49
CA THR A 132 -4.42 12.18 0.45
C THR A 132 -4.84 12.85 -0.84
N LEU A 133 -5.56 13.96 -0.74
CA LEU A 133 -6.02 14.76 -1.87
C LEU A 133 -5.02 15.89 -2.12
N ALA A 134 -4.46 15.95 -3.33
CA ALA A 134 -3.72 17.10 -3.81
C ALA A 134 -4.62 18.35 -3.88
N PRO A 135 -4.03 19.57 -3.98
CA PRO A 135 -4.81 20.78 -4.25
C PRO A 135 -5.66 20.65 -5.52
N LYS A 136 -6.84 21.26 -5.50
CA LYS A 136 -7.72 21.27 -6.66
C LYS A 136 -7.13 22.09 -7.81
N THR A 137 -7.26 21.56 -9.02
CA THR A 137 -7.03 22.26 -10.28
C THR A 137 -8.16 23.24 -10.57
N ALA A 138 -7.97 24.13 -11.54
CA ALA A 138 -8.94 25.16 -11.89
C ALA A 138 -10.30 24.61 -12.39
N ASP A 139 -10.32 23.39 -12.94
CA ASP A 139 -11.54 22.67 -13.34
C ASP A 139 -12.23 21.92 -12.19
N GLY A 140 -11.70 22.04 -10.96
CA GLY A 140 -12.30 21.50 -9.74
C GLY A 140 -11.92 20.06 -9.39
N ALA A 141 -11.09 19.40 -10.19
CA ALA A 141 -10.57 18.08 -9.86
C ALA A 141 -9.24 18.13 -9.11
N GLN A 142 -8.76 16.96 -8.69
CA GLN A 142 -7.54 16.80 -7.90
C GLN A 142 -7.03 15.37 -8.05
N TYR A 143 -5.73 15.18 -7.83
CA TYR A 143 -5.18 13.84 -7.64
C TYR A 143 -5.50 13.35 -6.23
N LEU A 144 -5.90 12.09 -6.12
CA LEU A 144 -6.09 11.36 -4.88
C LEU A 144 -5.06 10.24 -4.83
N THR A 145 -4.23 10.23 -3.79
CA THR A 145 -3.31 9.13 -3.50
C THR A 145 -3.90 8.27 -2.39
N LEU A 146 -4.17 7.02 -2.70
CA LEU A 146 -4.55 5.98 -1.75
C LEU A 146 -3.30 5.22 -1.34
N SER A 147 -3.10 5.00 -0.04
CA SER A 147 -1.92 4.31 0.48
C SER A 147 -2.30 3.35 1.59
N ALA A 148 -1.76 2.13 1.52
CA ALA A 148 -1.89 1.12 2.57
C ALA A 148 -0.54 0.47 2.86
N VAL A 149 -0.42 -0.08 4.07
CA VAL A 149 0.74 -0.86 4.50
C VAL A 149 0.25 -2.19 5.07
N LEU A 150 0.86 -3.29 4.65
CA LEU A 150 0.57 -4.65 5.12
C LEU A 150 1.88 -5.42 5.27
N ASP A 151 2.18 -5.88 6.48
CA ASP A 151 3.37 -6.68 6.80
C ASP A 151 4.70 -6.08 6.28
N GLY A 152 4.87 -4.76 6.43
CA GLY A 152 6.06 -4.04 5.99
C GLY A 152 6.10 -3.72 4.49
N TRP A 153 5.10 -4.13 3.72
CA TRP A 153 4.93 -3.73 2.32
C TRP A 153 3.98 -2.55 2.20
N ARG A 154 4.36 -1.56 1.40
CA ARG A 154 3.56 -0.38 1.06
C ARG A 154 3.10 -0.45 -0.39
N GLY A 155 1.86 -0.05 -0.59
CA GLY A 155 1.31 0.21 -1.91
C GLY A 155 0.61 1.55 -1.95
N GLU A 156 0.82 2.26 -3.05
CA GLU A 156 0.21 3.55 -3.34
C GLU A 156 -0.40 3.53 -4.73
N LEU A 157 -1.58 4.13 -4.84
CA LEU A 157 -2.29 4.36 -6.09
C LEU A 157 -2.72 5.82 -6.17
N GLU A 158 -2.24 6.53 -7.18
CA GLU A 158 -2.66 7.88 -7.51
C GLU A 158 -3.66 7.86 -8.68
N ILE A 159 -4.77 8.56 -8.51
CA ILE A 159 -5.90 8.63 -9.44
C ILE A 159 -6.42 10.07 -9.51
N TYR A 160 -7.03 10.44 -10.64
CA TYR A 160 -7.65 11.76 -10.82
C TYR A 160 -9.14 11.74 -10.47
N VAL A 161 -9.59 12.59 -9.55
CA VAL A 161 -10.99 12.62 -9.09
C VAL A 161 -11.62 14.01 -9.24
N LYS A 162 -12.82 14.08 -9.83
CA LYS A 162 -13.69 15.28 -9.84
C LYS A 162 -14.66 15.31 -8.65
N ASP A 163 -15.03 14.13 -8.15
CA ASP A 163 -15.89 13.94 -6.99
C ASP A 163 -15.19 13.03 -5.97
N GLU A 164 -14.96 13.55 -4.76
CA GLU A 164 -14.34 12.83 -3.65
C GLU A 164 -15.24 11.73 -3.06
N ASN A 165 -16.51 11.66 -3.48
CA ASN A 165 -17.45 10.61 -3.13
C ASN A 165 -17.70 9.61 -4.26
N ALA A 166 -16.91 9.66 -5.33
CA ALA A 166 -17.03 8.72 -6.44
C ALA A 166 -16.92 7.26 -5.92
N PRO A 167 -17.90 6.38 -6.18
CA PRO A 167 -17.90 5.00 -5.65
C PRO A 167 -16.68 4.19 -6.11
N GLN A 168 -16.06 4.58 -7.22
CA GLN A 168 -14.83 3.98 -7.72
C GLN A 168 -13.64 4.14 -6.76
N ILE A 169 -13.66 5.11 -5.85
CA ILE A 169 -12.59 5.31 -4.88
C ILE A 169 -12.49 4.12 -3.91
N ASP A 170 -13.61 3.51 -3.54
CA ASP A 170 -13.58 2.33 -2.66
C ASP A 170 -13.04 1.10 -3.42
N GLY A 171 -13.33 1.00 -4.73
CA GLY A 171 -12.70 0.01 -5.61
C GLY A 171 -11.19 0.24 -5.79
N ALA A 172 -10.75 1.49 -5.87
CA ALA A 172 -9.34 1.86 -5.90
C ALA A 172 -8.63 1.51 -4.57
N ALA A 173 -9.31 1.71 -3.43
CA ALA A 173 -8.78 1.33 -2.12
C ALA A 173 -8.62 -0.20 -2.01
N GLN A 174 -9.60 -0.96 -2.53
CA GLN A 174 -9.52 -2.41 -2.61
C GLN A 174 -8.32 -2.85 -3.48
N LEU A 175 -8.15 -2.23 -4.64
CA LEU A 175 -7.05 -2.52 -5.56
C LEU A 175 -5.67 -2.34 -4.91
N VAL A 176 -5.48 -1.28 -4.10
CA VAL A 176 -4.21 -1.07 -3.38
C VAL A 176 -3.90 -2.24 -2.45
N VAL A 177 -4.89 -2.72 -1.69
CA VAL A 177 -4.68 -3.84 -0.77
C VAL A 177 -4.42 -5.14 -1.51
N GLU A 178 -5.14 -5.42 -2.60
CA GLU A 178 -4.90 -6.60 -3.45
C GLU A 178 -3.48 -6.60 -4.04
N MET A 179 -3.01 -5.46 -4.55
CA MET A 179 -1.64 -5.35 -5.08
C MET A 179 -0.57 -5.59 -4.01
N ILE A 180 -0.77 -5.13 -2.77
CA ILE A 180 0.18 -5.37 -1.68
C ILE A 180 0.15 -6.85 -1.26
N GLN A 181 -1.03 -7.48 -1.25
CA GLN A 181 -1.17 -8.91 -0.97
C GLN A 181 -0.41 -9.74 -2.00
N ASP A 182 -0.56 -9.45 -3.29
CA ASP A 182 0.16 -10.16 -4.35
C ASP A 182 1.66 -9.82 -4.34
N LEU A 183 2.04 -8.58 -3.99
CA LEU A 183 3.44 -8.21 -3.81
C LEU A 183 4.11 -9.03 -2.70
N ARG A 184 3.43 -9.27 -1.59
CA ARG A 184 3.95 -10.08 -0.47
C ARG A 184 4.13 -11.56 -0.84
N GLY A 185 3.35 -12.06 -1.80
CA GLY A 185 3.19 -13.50 -2.08
C GLY A 185 2.38 -14.22 -1.00
#